data_AF-A0A7C5WC75-F1
#
_entry.id   AF-A0A7C5WC75-F1
#
_cell.length_a   1.000
_cell.length_b   1.000
_cell.length_c   1.000
_cell.angle_alpha   90.00
_cell.angle_beta   90.00
_cell.angle_gamma   90.00
#
_symmetry.space_group_name_H-M   'P 1'
#
loop_
_entity.id
_entity.type
_entity.pdbx_description
1 polymer ?
#
loop_
_entity_poly.entity_id
_entity_poly.type
_entity_poly.pdbx_seq_one_letter_code
_entity_poly.pdbx_strand_id
1 'polypeptide(L)'
;NGGNGGAWLRHPSGIELPSNGEYGAYTTYDPNVPVARKDAVTLSTYSGPSDTVTPGQDKVMCLSCHRAHGSPYKDMLRWDYDNIIAGGGGSGGCFTCHSTKN
;
A
#
# COMPACT_ATOMS: atom_id res chain seq x y z
N ASN A 1 -13.79 -15.64 17.63
CA ASN A 1 -14.80 -14.65 17.20
C ASN A 1 -14.29 -13.99 15.92
N GLY A 2 -14.75 -14.47 14.76
CA GLY A 2 -14.36 -13.97 13.44
C GLY A 2 -15.53 -14.25 12.50
N GLY A 3 -16.37 -13.23 12.33
CA GLY A 3 -17.66 -13.33 11.67
C GLY A 3 -17.55 -13.53 10.16
N ASN A 4 -18.67 -13.98 9.60
CA ASN A 4 -18.95 -14.26 8.20
C ASN A 4 -18.70 -13.04 7.28
N GLY A 5 -17.47 -12.78 6.86
CA GLY A 5 -17.13 -11.61 6.05
C GLY A 5 -15.76 -11.68 5.37
N GLY A 6 -15.60 -12.58 4.40
CA GLY A 6 -14.41 -12.68 3.54
C GLY A 6 -13.11 -13.10 4.26
N ALA A 7 -12.11 -13.56 3.49
CA ALA A 7 -10.82 -14.00 4.04
C ALA A 7 -9.99 -12.88 4.72
N TRP A 8 -10.46 -11.63 4.68
CA TRP A 8 -9.72 -10.44 5.10
C TRP A 8 -10.25 -9.85 6.40
N LEU A 9 -9.79 -10.38 7.54
CA LEU A 9 -10.03 -9.79 8.86
C LEU A 9 -9.08 -8.62 9.19
N ARG A 10 -8.03 -8.42 8.38
CA ARG A 10 -7.00 -7.40 8.55
C ARG A 10 -6.64 -6.81 7.18
N HIS A 11 -6.10 -5.59 7.16
CA HIS A 11 -5.57 -5.03 5.92
C HIS A 11 -4.48 -5.95 5.35
N PRO A 12 -4.52 -6.29 4.06
CA PRO A 12 -3.54 -7.20 3.46
C PRO A 12 -2.13 -6.62 3.52
N SER A 13 -1.17 -7.51 3.76
CA SER A 13 0.27 -7.29 3.55
C SER A 13 0.86 -8.53 2.86
N GLY A 14 1.84 -8.32 2.00
CA GLY A 14 2.42 -9.37 1.16
C GLY A 14 1.57 -9.77 -0.05
N ILE A 15 0.48 -9.06 -0.32
CA ILE A 15 -0.43 -9.33 -1.43
C ILE A 15 -0.15 -8.38 -2.58
N GLU A 16 -0.22 -8.91 -3.81
CA GLU A 16 -0.04 -8.15 -5.03
C GLU A 16 -1.17 -7.11 -5.16
N LEU A 17 -0.80 -5.87 -5.52
CA LEU A 17 -1.78 -4.89 -5.95
C LEU A 17 -2.52 -5.47 -7.16
N PRO A 18 -3.86 -5.47 -7.20
CA PRO A 18 -4.57 -5.94 -8.39
C PRO A 18 -4.17 -5.15 -9.64
N SER A 19 -4.14 -5.78 -10.81
CA SER A 19 -3.84 -5.10 -12.08
C SER A 19 -5.02 -4.31 -12.66
N ASN A 20 -6.15 -4.30 -11.95
CA ASN A 20 -7.41 -3.73 -12.39
C ASN A 20 -8.04 -2.85 -11.30
N GLY A 21 -9.14 -2.19 -11.66
CA GLY A 21 -9.86 -1.28 -10.76
C GLY A 21 -9.01 -0.08 -10.36
N GLU A 22 -9.17 0.37 -9.11
CA GLU A 22 -8.49 1.55 -8.57
C GLU A 22 -6.95 1.45 -8.53
N TYR A 23 -6.42 0.22 -8.52
CA TYR A 23 -4.98 -0.05 -8.42
C TYR A 23 -4.28 -0.13 -9.78
N GLY A 24 -5.02 -0.33 -10.87
CA GLY A 24 -4.44 -0.46 -12.21
C GLY A 24 -3.68 0.79 -12.67
N ALA A 25 -4.03 1.96 -12.11
CA ALA A 25 -3.34 3.22 -12.34
C ALA A 25 -2.17 3.49 -11.38
N TYR A 26 -1.93 2.62 -10.38
CA TYR A 26 -0.83 2.77 -9.43
C TYR A 26 0.48 2.29 -10.05
N THR A 27 1.01 3.06 -11.02
CA THR A 27 2.15 2.67 -11.85
C THR A 27 3.45 3.42 -11.52
N THR A 28 3.39 4.37 -10.60
CA THR A 28 4.52 5.21 -10.21
C THR A 28 4.85 4.98 -8.73
N TYR A 29 6.14 4.80 -8.45
CA TYR A 29 6.65 4.51 -7.12
C TYR A 29 6.71 5.79 -6.28
N ASP A 30 6.05 5.77 -5.12
CA ASP A 30 6.15 6.84 -4.12
C ASP A 30 7.00 6.36 -2.94
N PRO A 31 8.17 6.96 -2.66
CA PRO A 31 8.96 6.66 -1.47
C PRO A 31 8.23 6.90 -0.14
N ASN A 32 7.19 7.75 -0.14
CA ASN A 32 6.33 7.92 1.00
C ASN A 32 5.32 6.78 1.17
N VAL A 33 4.94 6.05 0.11
CA VAL A 33 4.12 4.82 0.17
C VAL A 33 4.84 3.70 -0.61
N PRO A 34 5.96 3.18 -0.07
CA PRO A 34 6.76 2.22 -0.82
C PRO A 34 6.02 0.89 -0.96
N VAL A 35 6.18 0.23 -2.10
CA VAL A 35 5.68 -1.13 -2.36
C VAL A 35 6.84 -2.12 -2.43
N ALA A 36 6.59 -3.38 -2.07
CA ALA A 36 7.56 -4.45 -2.24
C ALA A 36 7.51 -4.99 -3.68
N ARG A 37 8.67 -5.44 -4.19
CA ARG A 37 8.69 -6.21 -5.44
C ARG A 37 8.06 -7.59 -5.25
N LYS A 38 7.61 -8.18 -6.34
CA LYS A 38 6.93 -9.49 -6.35
C LYS A 38 7.66 -10.55 -5.53
N ASP A 39 8.92 -10.79 -5.86
CA ASP A 39 9.76 -11.82 -5.27
C ASP A 39 11.25 -11.53 -5.49
N ALA A 40 12.11 -12.36 -4.90
CA ALA A 40 13.55 -12.22 -4.99
C ALA A 40 14.09 -12.40 -6.43
N VAL A 41 13.41 -13.19 -7.26
CA VAL A 41 13.80 -13.40 -8.67
C VAL A 41 13.54 -12.15 -9.48
N THR A 42 12.38 -11.52 -9.29
CA THR A 42 12.05 -10.23 -9.90
C THR A 42 13.00 -9.16 -9.41
N LEU A 43 13.33 -9.14 -8.12
CA LEU A 43 14.26 -8.15 -7.56
C LEU A 43 15.68 -8.30 -8.14
N SER A 44 16.15 -9.51 -8.41
CA SER A 44 17.51 -9.74 -8.94
C SER A 44 17.71 -9.25 -10.37
N THR A 45 16.64 -8.96 -11.11
CA THR A 45 16.74 -8.37 -12.46
C THR A 45 16.96 -6.86 -12.44
N TYR A 46 16.83 -6.20 -11.28
CA TYR A 46 17.01 -4.76 -11.16
C TYR A 46 18.50 -4.46 -10.97
N SER A 47 19.04 -3.56 -11.79
CA SER A 47 20.42 -3.07 -11.67
C SER A 47 20.55 -1.82 -10.79
N GLY A 48 19.42 -1.31 -10.28
CA GLY A 48 19.36 -0.07 -9.51
C GLY A 48 17.94 0.26 -9.04
N PRO A 49 17.73 1.45 -8.46
CA PRO A 49 16.39 1.91 -8.09
C PRO A 49 15.50 2.05 -9.32
N SER A 50 14.19 1.86 -9.13
CA SER A 50 13.18 2.00 -10.16
C SER A 50 11.99 2.76 -9.60
N ASP A 51 11.53 3.73 -10.38
CA ASP A 51 10.35 4.56 -10.13
C ASP A 51 9.06 3.92 -10.64
N THR A 52 9.14 2.74 -11.25
CA THR A 52 7.97 2.04 -11.79
C THR A 52 7.36 1.14 -10.73
N VAL A 53 6.03 1.14 -10.68
CA VAL A 53 5.22 0.14 -9.99
C VAL A 53 4.47 -0.68 -11.02
N THR A 54 4.44 -2.00 -10.84
CA THR A 54 3.73 -2.91 -11.73
C THR A 54 2.55 -3.54 -11.00
N PRO A 55 1.32 -2.98 -11.13
CA PRO A 55 0.11 -3.63 -10.67
C PRO A 55 -0.01 -5.06 -11.21
N GLY A 56 -0.46 -5.98 -10.36
CA GLY A 56 -0.49 -7.41 -10.60
C GLY A 56 0.84 -8.12 -10.33
N GLN A 57 1.88 -7.41 -9.86
CA GLN A 57 3.18 -8.00 -9.49
C GLN A 57 3.71 -7.42 -8.18
N ASP A 58 3.78 -6.09 -8.08
CA ASP A 58 4.25 -5.41 -6.87
C ASP A 58 3.22 -5.51 -5.75
N LYS A 59 3.71 -5.53 -4.51
CA LYS A 59 2.96 -5.94 -3.32
C LYS A 59 2.87 -4.83 -2.29
N VAL A 60 1.74 -4.79 -1.58
CA VAL A 60 1.63 -4.03 -0.33
C VAL A 60 2.53 -4.68 0.72
N MET A 61 3.27 -3.89 1.48
CA MET A 61 4.07 -4.36 2.61
C MET A 61 3.77 -3.55 3.87
N CYS A 62 4.25 -4.02 5.03
CA CYS A 62 4.07 -3.32 6.30
C CYS A 62 4.55 -1.86 6.21
N LEU A 63 5.68 -1.65 5.54
CA LEU A 63 6.30 -0.34 5.38
C LEU A 63 5.60 0.56 4.34
N SER A 64 4.58 0.07 3.63
CA SER A 64 3.74 0.90 2.77
C SER A 64 2.97 1.94 3.59
N CYS A 65 2.51 1.58 4.79
CA CYS A 65 1.76 2.47 5.68
C CYS A 65 2.54 2.87 6.95
N HIS A 66 3.47 2.05 7.40
CA HIS A 66 4.27 2.31 8.61
C HIS A 66 5.69 2.80 8.28
N ARG A 67 6.28 3.54 9.22
CA ARG A 67 7.72 3.87 9.30
C ARG A 67 8.41 2.87 10.22
N ALA A 68 9.64 2.49 9.89
CA ALA A 68 10.36 1.42 10.60
C ALA A 68 10.84 1.80 12.02
N HIS A 69 11.32 3.04 12.21
CA HIS A 69 11.98 3.45 13.46
C HIS A 69 11.18 4.47 14.29
N GLY A 70 10.05 4.95 13.77
CA GLY A 70 9.24 5.95 14.44
C GLY A 70 8.58 6.92 13.47
N SER A 71 7.52 7.56 13.94
CA SER A 71 6.77 8.59 13.22
C SER A 71 6.12 9.55 14.22
N PRO A 72 5.75 10.77 13.82
CA PRO A 72 4.96 11.66 14.66
C PRO A 72 3.51 11.20 14.84
N TYR A 73 3.07 10.18 14.10
CA TYR A 73 1.72 9.64 14.13
C TYR A 73 1.64 8.36 14.98
N LYS A 74 0.43 8.06 15.45
CA LYS A 74 0.16 6.83 16.23
C LYS A 74 0.57 5.59 15.42
N ASP A 75 0.95 4.54 16.14
CA ASP A 75 1.32 3.24 15.56
C ASP A 75 2.43 3.31 14.50
N MET A 76 3.28 4.34 14.55
CA MET A 76 4.35 4.60 13.58
C MET A 76 3.83 4.75 12.14
N LEU A 77 2.60 5.24 11.96
CA LEU A 77 2.00 5.44 10.64
C LEU A 77 2.70 6.57 9.87
N ARG A 78 2.48 6.63 8.56
CA ARG A 78 3.04 7.68 7.68
C ARG A 78 2.17 8.92 7.60
N TRP A 79 0.90 8.82 8.02
CA TRP A 79 -0.07 9.90 8.10
C TRP A 79 -0.83 9.83 9.42
N ASP A 80 -1.52 10.92 9.76
CA ASP A 80 -2.51 10.93 10.82
C ASP A 80 -3.79 10.24 10.34
N TYR A 81 -3.99 8.98 10.74
CA TYR A 81 -5.18 8.21 10.39
C TYR A 81 -6.40 8.53 11.26
N ASP A 82 -6.27 9.31 12.33
CA ASP A 82 -7.42 9.66 13.19
C ASP A 82 -8.48 10.46 12.40
N ASN A 83 -8.06 11.13 11.32
CA ASN A 83 -8.91 11.97 10.47
C ASN A 83 -9.12 11.41 9.05
N ILE A 84 -8.68 10.17 8.77
CA ILE A 84 -8.83 9.54 7.44
C ILE A 84 -10.09 8.65 7.47
N ILE A 85 -11.16 9.13 6.87
CA ILE A 85 -12.48 8.49 6.86
C ILE A 85 -12.80 8.04 5.44
N ALA A 86 -12.98 6.73 5.21
CA ALA A 86 -13.34 6.22 3.89
C ALA A 86 -14.66 6.83 3.38
N GLY A 87 -14.64 7.38 2.17
CA GLY A 87 -15.77 8.10 1.56
C GLY A 87 -15.99 9.52 2.12
N GLY A 88 -15.10 10.01 2.98
CA GLY A 88 -15.16 11.33 3.60
C GLY A 88 -14.46 12.45 2.81
N GLY A 89 -13.86 12.11 1.67
CA GLY A 89 -12.92 12.93 0.93
C GLY A 89 -11.51 12.91 1.53
N GLY A 90 -10.51 13.28 0.73
CA GLY A 90 -9.14 13.50 1.19
C GLY A 90 -8.06 12.91 0.29
N SER A 91 -6.82 12.94 0.79
CA SER A 91 -5.63 12.42 0.11
C SER A 91 -4.61 11.90 1.13
N GLY A 92 -3.74 10.98 0.71
CA GLY A 92 -2.75 10.35 1.59
C GLY A 92 -3.31 9.16 2.38
N GLY A 93 -2.45 8.50 3.16
CA GLY A 93 -2.83 7.29 3.89
C GLY A 93 -3.35 6.19 2.96
N CYS A 94 -4.49 5.62 3.32
CA CYS A 94 -5.11 4.55 2.52
C CYS A 94 -5.58 5.03 1.13
N PHE A 95 -5.87 6.32 0.96
CA PHE A 95 -6.30 6.90 -0.33
C PHE A 95 -5.20 6.95 -1.37
N THR A 96 -3.93 6.72 -0.98
CA THR A 96 -2.84 6.61 -1.94
C THR A 96 -3.03 5.40 -2.88
N CYS A 97 -3.60 4.31 -2.37
CA CYS A 97 -3.93 3.13 -3.17
C CYS A 97 -5.44 3.03 -3.46
N HIS A 98 -6.29 3.58 -2.59
CA HIS A 98 -7.74 3.54 -2.73
C HIS A 98 -8.32 4.82 -3.33
N SER A 99 -8.05 5.05 -4.61
CA SER A 99 -8.46 6.27 -5.33
C SER A 99 -9.98 6.42 -5.48
N THR A 100 -10.75 5.37 -5.24
CA THR A 100 -12.22 5.37 -5.35
C THR A 100 -12.94 5.33 -4.01
N LYS A 101 -12.19 5.35 -2.89
CA LYS A 101 -12.73 5.27 -1.53
C LYS A 101 -12.37 6.47 -0.67
N ASN A 102 -11.97 7.57 -1.31
CA ASN A 102 -11.67 8.83 -0.62
C ASN A 102 -12.91 9.44 -0.02
#